data_AF-A0A529LT90-F1
#
_entry.id   AF-A0A529LT90-F1
#
_cell.length_a   1.000
_cell.length_b   1.000
_cell.length_c   1.000
_cell.angle_alpha   90.00
_cell.angle_beta   90.00
_cell.angle_gamma   90.00
#
_symmetry.space_group_name_H-M   'P 1'
#
loop_
_entity.id
_entity.type
_entity.pdbx_description
1 polymer ?
#
loop_
_entity_poly.entity_id
_entity_poly.type
_entity_poly.pdbx_seq_one_letter_code
_entity_poly.pdbx_strand_id
1 'polypeptide(L)'
;MQDLHSIGYDAIVYGNDETNADDTYSKLAGDLADGTITAMLTTELHPGPELLAFKDAYKKKFNVDATPFSAGAYDSIKMLAQVIKDVKSTNPKDLQKGFNAVQGFKGMTGN
;
A
#
# COMPACT_ATOMS: atom_id res chain seq x y z
N MET A 1 2.28 -0.71 -22.56
CA MET A 1 2.42 0.62 -23.20
C MET A 1 3.20 0.53 -24.51
N GLN A 2 4.47 0.10 -24.48
CA GLN A 2 5.34 0.08 -25.66
C GLN A 2 4.75 -0.72 -26.85
N ASP A 3 4.19 -1.91 -26.60
CA ASP A 3 3.58 -2.71 -27.68
C ASP A 3 2.30 -2.11 -28.24
N LEU A 4 1.45 -1.50 -27.40
CA LEU A 4 0.23 -0.82 -27.86
C LEU A 4 0.59 0.36 -28.77
N HIS A 5 1.59 1.14 -28.35
CA HIS A 5 2.11 2.25 -29.14
C HIS A 5 2.77 1.79 -30.44
N SER A 6 3.55 0.69 -30.43
CA SER A 6 4.26 0.20 -31.62
C SER A 6 3.34 -0.28 -32.73
N ILE A 7 2.15 -0.76 -32.39
CA ILE A 7 1.12 -1.15 -33.36
C ILE A 7 0.13 -0.02 -33.68
N GLY A 8 0.34 1.18 -33.13
CA GLY A 8 -0.54 2.33 -33.33
C GLY A 8 -1.92 2.18 -32.68
N TYR A 9 -2.04 1.36 -31.64
CA TYR A 9 -3.29 1.15 -30.93
C TYR A 9 -3.46 2.19 -29.83
N ASP A 10 -4.45 3.06 -30.00
CA ASP A 10 -4.81 4.12 -29.05
C ASP A 10 -5.89 3.61 -28.08
N ALA A 11 -5.54 3.51 -26.80
CA ALA A 11 -6.45 3.08 -25.75
C ALA A 11 -6.08 3.69 -24.40
N ILE A 12 -7.11 3.93 -23.58
CA ILE A 12 -6.93 4.28 -22.17
C ILE A 12 -6.48 3.02 -21.44
N VAL A 13 -5.34 3.12 -20.77
CA VAL A 13 -4.81 2.03 -19.96
C VAL A 13 -5.22 2.23 -18.51
N TYR A 14 -5.87 1.20 -17.97
CA TYR A 14 -6.22 1.12 -16.56
C TYR A 14 -5.22 0.22 -15.83
N GLY A 15 -4.68 0.72 -14.73
CA GLY A 15 -3.78 0.02 -13.82
C GLY A 15 -4.43 -0.27 -12.47
N ASN A 16 -3.91 -1.28 -11.79
CA ASN A 16 -4.15 -1.59 -10.38
C ASN A 16 -3.13 -0.86 -9.48
N ASP A 17 -3.20 -1.10 -8.18
CA ASP A 17 -2.32 -0.51 -7.16
C ASP A 17 -0.83 -0.87 -7.35
N GLU A 18 -0.51 -1.84 -8.19
CA GLU A 18 0.86 -2.16 -8.55
C GLU A 18 1.45 -1.16 -9.54
N THR A 19 0.64 -0.48 -10.36
CA THR A 19 1.15 0.53 -11.31
C THR A 19 1.54 1.85 -10.64
N ASN A 20 1.20 2.02 -9.36
CA ASN A 20 1.64 3.14 -8.52
C ASN A 20 2.36 2.68 -7.23
N ALA A 21 2.85 1.45 -7.19
CA ALA A 21 3.60 0.92 -6.05
C ALA A 21 4.86 1.75 -5.73
N ASP A 22 5.55 2.19 -6.78
CA ASP A 22 6.71 3.06 -6.80
C ASP A 22 6.82 3.73 -8.19
N ASP A 23 7.97 4.35 -8.49
CA ASP A 23 8.19 5.03 -9.77
C ASP A 23 8.61 4.11 -10.94
N THR A 24 8.74 2.79 -10.71
CA THR A 24 9.25 1.83 -11.70
C THR A 24 8.39 1.81 -12.96
N TYR A 25 7.06 1.74 -12.83
CA TYR A 25 6.15 1.75 -13.98
C TYR A 25 6.35 3.00 -14.84
N SER A 26 6.30 4.17 -14.20
CA SER A 26 6.46 5.46 -14.89
C SER A 26 7.83 5.61 -15.56
N LYS A 27 8.92 5.15 -14.90
CA LYS A 27 10.27 5.18 -15.46
C LYS A 27 10.44 4.28 -16.68
N LEU A 28 9.84 3.08 -16.65
CA LEU A 28 9.94 2.12 -17.76
C LEU A 28 9.06 2.51 -18.95
N ALA A 29 7.88 3.08 -18.68
CA ALA A 29 6.97 3.53 -19.73
C ALA A 29 7.38 4.89 -20.32
N GLY A 30 8.09 5.73 -19.57
CA GLY A 30 8.45 7.08 -19.99
C GLY A 30 7.20 7.90 -20.33
N ASP A 31 7.26 8.68 -21.41
CA ASP A 31 6.14 9.49 -21.89
C ASP A 31 4.90 8.65 -22.24
N LEU A 32 5.06 7.35 -22.50
CA LEU A 32 3.94 6.46 -22.79
C LEU A 32 3.10 6.13 -21.54
N ALA A 33 3.52 6.52 -20.33
CA ALA A 33 2.68 6.39 -19.13
C ALA A 33 1.65 7.52 -18.99
N ASP A 34 1.78 8.61 -19.75
CA ASP A 34 0.82 9.71 -19.66
C ASP A 34 -0.59 9.26 -20.09
N GLY A 35 -1.60 9.66 -19.32
CA GLY A 35 -2.98 9.23 -19.49
C GLY A 35 -3.35 7.87 -18.89
N THR A 36 -2.42 7.12 -18.28
CA THR A 36 -2.75 5.91 -17.53
C THR A 36 -3.58 6.25 -16.28
N ILE A 37 -4.71 5.56 -16.10
CA ILE A 37 -5.57 5.69 -14.92
C ILE A 37 -5.29 4.52 -13.98
N THR A 38 -4.97 4.77 -12.71
CA THR A 38 -4.65 3.71 -11.74
C THR A 38 -5.47 3.79 -10.47
N ALA A 39 -5.74 2.63 -9.87
CA ALA A 39 -6.28 2.55 -8.52
C ALA A 39 -5.21 2.96 -7.49
N MET A 40 -5.56 3.86 -6.57
CA MET A 40 -4.65 4.34 -5.51
C MET A 40 -5.35 4.27 -4.16
N LEU A 41 -4.58 3.97 -3.10
CA LEU A 41 -5.06 4.12 -1.73
C LEU A 41 -5.35 5.60 -1.42
N THR A 42 -6.54 5.91 -0.90
CA THR A 42 -6.91 7.29 -0.52
C THR A 42 -5.93 7.92 0.47
N THR A 43 -5.32 7.11 1.33
CA THR A 43 -4.32 7.55 2.31
C THR A 43 -3.01 8.01 1.67
N GLU A 44 -2.70 7.60 0.45
CA GLU A 44 -1.55 8.14 -0.30
C GLU A 44 -1.82 9.54 -0.86
N LEU A 45 -3.08 9.84 -1.22
CA LEU A 45 -3.52 11.18 -1.63
C LEU A 45 -3.69 12.12 -0.43
N HIS A 46 -4.12 11.57 0.71
CA HIS A 46 -4.41 12.34 1.92
C HIS A 46 -3.74 11.68 3.14
N PRO A 47 -2.40 11.78 3.24
CA PRO A 47 -1.67 11.09 4.30
C PRO A 47 -1.92 11.71 5.67
N GLY A 48 -2.27 10.86 6.63
CA GLY A 48 -2.34 11.24 8.03
C GLY A 48 -0.95 11.38 8.67
N PRO A 49 -0.85 11.95 9.88
CA PRO A 49 0.42 12.17 10.57
C PRO A 49 1.19 10.87 10.86
N GLU A 50 0.49 9.76 11.17
CA GLU A 50 1.16 8.47 11.39
C GLU A 50 1.83 7.93 10.12
N LEU A 51 1.15 8.02 8.96
CA LEU A 51 1.72 7.59 7.68
C LEU A 51 2.94 8.43 7.30
N LEU A 52 2.89 9.75 7.50
CA LEU A 52 4.04 10.64 7.28
C LEU A 52 5.23 10.27 8.18
N ALA A 53 4.98 10.04 9.47
CA ALA A 53 6.02 9.61 10.41
C ALA A 53 6.63 8.25 10.04
N PHE A 54 5.81 7.31 9.56
CA PHE A 54 6.29 6.03 9.04
C PHE A 54 7.17 6.20 7.81
N LYS A 55 6.73 6.99 6.81
CA LYS A 55 7.51 7.29 5.59
C LYS A 55 8.88 7.86 5.92
N ASP A 56 8.95 8.82 6.84
CA ASP A 56 10.21 9.42 7.31
C ASP A 56 11.12 8.40 8.00
N ALA A 57 10.57 7.58 8.90
CA ALA A 57 11.34 6.56 9.61
C ALA A 57 11.85 5.47 8.66
N TYR A 58 11.02 5.06 7.70
CA TYR A 58 11.37 4.06 6.70
C TYR A 58 12.51 4.56 5.81
N LYS A 59 12.41 5.78 5.28
CA LYS A 59 13.46 6.39 4.46
C LYS A 59 14.78 6.52 5.21
N LYS A 60 14.75 6.96 6.47
CA LYS A 60 15.96 7.05 7.32
C LYS A 60 16.63 5.69 7.54
N LYS A 61 15.83 4.62 7.66
CA LYS A 61 16.34 3.27 7.97
C LYS A 61 16.84 2.52 6.74
N PHE A 62 16.12 2.62 5.62
CA PHE A 62 16.36 1.80 4.44
C PHE A 62 16.92 2.58 3.25
N ASN A 63 17.01 3.91 3.37
CA ASN A 63 17.50 4.81 2.31
C ASN A 63 16.71 4.69 0.99
N VAL A 64 15.42 4.36 1.10
CA VAL A 64 14.45 4.26 0.00
C VAL A 64 13.09 4.72 0.50
N ASP A 65 12.27 5.28 -0.38
CA ASP A 65 10.91 5.69 -0.04
C ASP A 65 10.04 4.49 0.34
N ALA A 66 9.16 4.69 1.31
CA ALA A 66 8.16 3.70 1.68
C ALA A 66 7.09 3.61 0.59
N THR A 67 6.74 2.38 0.23
CA THR A 67 5.62 2.09 -0.66
C THR A 67 4.33 1.89 0.13
N PRO A 68 3.15 2.00 -0.50
CA PRO A 68 1.87 1.63 0.11
C PRO A 68 1.89 0.22 0.73
N PHE A 69 2.58 -0.72 0.08
CA PHE A 69 2.73 -2.10 0.55
C PHE A 69 3.60 -2.22 1.81
N SER A 70 4.65 -1.40 1.93
CA SER A 70 5.47 -1.38 3.15
C SER A 70 4.68 -0.84 4.35
N ALA A 71 3.81 0.15 4.15
CA ALA A 71 2.91 0.66 5.16
C ALA A 71 1.83 -0.38 5.53
N GLY A 72 1.23 -1.05 4.55
CA GLY A 72 0.24 -2.11 4.79
C GLY A 72 0.81 -3.32 5.54
N ALA A 73 2.04 -3.72 5.22
CA ALA A 73 2.74 -4.76 5.96
C ALA A 73 3.00 -4.35 7.42
N TYR A 74 3.39 -3.09 7.66
CA TYR A 74 3.59 -2.57 9.01
C TYR A 74 2.27 -2.56 9.81
N ASP A 75 1.19 -2.09 9.20
CA ASP A 75 -0.15 -2.11 9.81
C ASP A 75 -0.63 -3.52 10.13
N SER A 76 -0.32 -4.51 9.28
CA SER A 76 -0.65 -5.91 9.54
C SER A 76 0.02 -6.42 10.82
N ILE A 77 1.27 -6.03 11.07
CA ILE A 77 1.99 -6.38 12.31
C ILE A 77 1.43 -5.61 13.51
N LYS A 78 1.07 -4.32 13.37
CA LYS A 78 0.38 -3.56 14.42
C LYS A 78 -0.96 -4.21 14.79
N MET A 79 -1.74 -4.65 13.80
CA MET A 79 -3.01 -5.32 14.00
C MET A 79 -2.82 -6.66 14.72
N LEU A 80 -1.83 -7.47 14.31
CA LEU A 80 -1.49 -8.71 15.02
C LEU A 80 -1.13 -8.44 16.49
N ALA A 81 -0.31 -7.42 16.75
CA ALA A 81 0.08 -7.05 18.11
C ALA A 81 -1.13 -6.58 18.94
N GLN A 82 -2.07 -5.87 18.33
CA GLN A 82 -3.33 -5.48 18.98
C GLN A 82 -4.17 -6.71 19.32
N VAL A 83 -4.39 -7.61 18.35
CA VAL A 83 -5.17 -8.83 18.55
C VAL A 83 -4.57 -9.70 19.64
N ILE A 84 -3.24 -9.90 19.67
CA ILE A 84 -2.56 -10.67 20.74
C ILE A 84 -2.86 -10.08 22.12
N LYS A 85 -2.85 -8.75 22.25
CA LYS A 85 -3.16 -8.07 23.53
C LYS A 85 -4.62 -8.25 23.92
N ASP A 86 -5.54 -8.17 22.96
CA ASP A 86 -6.98 -8.28 23.20
C ASP A 86 -7.38 -9.69 23.62
N VAL A 87 -6.88 -10.71 22.91
CA VAL A 87 -7.20 -12.12 23.22
C VAL A 87 -6.29 -12.73 24.28
N LYS A 88 -5.22 -12.03 24.68
CA LYS A 88 -4.21 -12.48 25.66
C LYS A 88 -3.63 -13.86 25.35
N SER A 89 -3.45 -14.15 24.06
CA SER A 89 -3.06 -15.46 23.57
C SER A 89 -2.28 -15.31 22.27
N THR A 90 -1.39 -16.26 22.01
CA THR A 90 -0.73 -16.45 20.72
C THR A 90 -1.15 -17.77 20.07
N ASN A 91 -2.18 -18.44 20.61
CA ASN A 91 -2.73 -19.66 20.01
C ASN A 91 -3.43 -19.31 18.68
N PRO A 92 -3.19 -20.05 17.58
CA PRO A 92 -3.77 -19.74 16.28
C PRO A 92 -5.31 -19.63 16.26
N LYS A 93 -6.02 -20.46 17.03
CA LYS A 93 -7.49 -20.41 17.08
C LYS A 93 -8.01 -19.15 17.78
N ASP A 94 -7.33 -18.74 18.85
CA ASP A 94 -7.68 -17.51 19.56
C ASP A 94 -7.38 -16.28 18.71
N LEU A 95 -6.24 -16.28 18.01
CA LEU A 95 -5.87 -15.21 17.09
C LEU A 95 -6.87 -15.10 15.93
N GLN A 96 -7.25 -16.21 15.30
CA GLN A 96 -8.26 -16.20 14.22
C GLN A 96 -9.58 -15.60 14.71
N LYS A 97 -10.05 -16.00 15.90
CA LYS A 97 -11.25 -15.42 16.51
C LYS A 97 -11.08 -13.92 16.78
N GLY A 98 -9.92 -13.51 17.28
CA GLY A 98 -9.59 -12.11 17.55
C GLY A 98 -9.58 -11.26 16.27
N PHE A 99 -8.94 -11.74 15.21
CA PHE A 99 -8.93 -11.07 13.90
C PHE A 99 -10.34 -10.89 13.34
N ASN A 100 -11.20 -11.92 13.41
CA ASN A 100 -12.59 -11.83 12.95
C ASN A 100 -13.44 -10.83 13.73
N ALA A 101 -13.00 -10.41 14.91
CA ALA A 101 -13.68 -9.43 15.76
C ALA A 101 -13.13 -8.00 15.62
N VAL A 102 -12.03 -7.80 14.87
CA VAL A 102 -11.46 -6.47 14.64
C VAL A 102 -12.46 -5.62 13.84
N GLN A 103 -12.72 -4.41 14.32
CA GLN A 103 -13.56 -3.41 13.65
C GLN A 103 -12.92 -2.03 13.83
N GLY A 104 -12.95 -1.19 12.78
CA GLY A 104 -12.42 0.18 12.83
C GLY A 104 -10.96 0.25 13.27
N PHE A 105 -10.13 -0.66 12.79
CA PHE A 105 -8.70 -0.67 13.09
C PHE A 105 -8.09 0.64 12.59
N LYS A 106 -7.45 1.39 13.49
CA LYS A 106 -6.84 2.67 13.14
C LYS A 106 -5.47 2.46 12.49
N GLY A 107 -5.49 2.08 11.21
CA GLY A 107 -4.30 1.88 10.39
C GLY A 107 -3.81 3.18 9.76
N MET A 108 -2.53 3.18 9.38
CA MET A 108 -1.95 4.23 8.55
C MET A 108 -2.46 4.15 7.11
N THR A 109 -2.87 2.95 6.66
CA THR A 109 -3.40 2.72 5.31
C THR A 109 -4.91 2.86 5.20
N GLY A 110 -5.65 2.97 6.31
CA GLY A 110 -7.10 3.15 6.33
C GLY A 110 -7.73 2.71 7.66
N ASN A 111 -9.05 2.94 7.79
CA ASN A 111 -9.88 2.53 8.93
C ASN A 111 -11.09 1.73 8.47
#